data_AF-A0A2A4J076-F1
#
_entry.id   AF-A0A2A4J076-F1
#
_cell.length_a   1.000
_cell.length_b   1.000
_cell.length_c   1.000
_cell.angle_alpha   90.00
_cell.angle_beta   90.00
_cell.angle_gamma   90.00
#
_symmetry.space_group_name_H-M   'P 1'
#
loop_
_entity.id
_entity.type
_entity.pdbx_description
1 polymer ?
#
loop_
_entity_poly.entity_id
_entity_poly.type
_entity_poly.pdbx_seq_one_letter_code
_entity_poly.pdbx_strand_id
1 'polypeptide(L)'
;MKSKPVLTFSKLDPETGDLLDRMFDKKDCMVEINPGRVILPADYMTIGQDILDMEVRDSDVWMCSYPRTGSTWAQEMVWLIGHNLDYEGAKSLQQIRCPLVELSCIMVAGHSTWHKESVQGTSVDLVKHRLPYPRYIRSHLPWDLLPVGIENDDGSAKPK
;
A
#
# COMPACT_ATOMS: atom_id res chain seq x y z
N MET A 1 21.93 -8.78 6.24
CA MET A 1 21.23 -8.47 4.99
C MET A 1 20.26 -9.59 4.66
N LYS A 2 18.97 -9.41 4.95
CA LYS A 2 17.91 -10.37 4.62
C LYS A 2 17.78 -10.52 3.10
N SER A 3 17.57 -11.73 2.61
CA SER A 3 17.27 -11.99 1.21
C SER A 3 15.91 -11.41 0.87
N LYS A 4 15.81 -10.67 -0.23
CA LYS A 4 14.53 -10.15 -0.72
C LYS A 4 13.59 -11.33 -1.04
N PRO A 5 12.32 -11.29 -0.61
CA PRO A 5 11.38 -12.32 -0.99
C PRO A 5 11.15 -12.29 -2.50
N VAL A 6 11.06 -13.47 -3.11
CA VAL A 6 10.67 -13.61 -4.51
C VAL A 6 9.15 -13.70 -4.56
N LEU A 7 8.51 -12.71 -5.17
CA LEU A 7 7.07 -12.73 -5.37
C LEU A 7 6.70 -13.79 -6.39
N THR A 8 5.73 -14.63 -6.03
CA THR A 8 5.09 -15.57 -6.95
C THR A 8 3.60 -15.32 -7.00
N PHE A 9 3.03 -15.52 -8.18
CA PHE A 9 1.63 -15.25 -8.48
C PHE A 9 1.00 -16.51 -9.03
N SER A 10 -0.09 -16.95 -8.40
CA SER A 10 -0.86 -18.11 -8.86
C SER A 10 -2.30 -17.73 -9.11
N LYS A 11 -2.89 -18.37 -10.12
CA LYS A 11 -4.33 -18.31 -10.33
C LYS A 11 -5.03 -18.94 -9.13
N LEU A 12 -6.20 -18.39 -8.82
CA LEU A 12 -7.11 -18.99 -7.84
C LEU A 12 -7.66 -20.30 -8.41
N ASP A 13 -8.22 -21.14 -7.54
CA ASP A 13 -8.98 -22.29 -7.98
C ASP A 13 -10.17 -21.83 -8.87
N PRO A 14 -10.63 -22.67 -9.82
CA PRO A 14 -11.65 -22.26 -10.78
C PRO A 14 -12.94 -21.75 -10.13
N GLU A 15 -13.38 -22.34 -9.01
CA GLU A 15 -14.62 -21.95 -8.34
C GLU A 15 -14.52 -20.54 -7.75
N THR A 16 -13.45 -20.27 -7.00
CA THR A 16 -13.19 -18.94 -6.41
C THR A 16 -12.90 -17.90 -7.49
N GLY A 17 -12.08 -18.24 -8.49
CA GLY A 17 -11.73 -17.36 -9.60
C GLY A 17 -12.96 -16.91 -10.39
N ASP A 18 -13.81 -17.85 -10.81
CA ASP A 18 -15.02 -17.56 -11.57
C ASP A 18 -16.05 -16.76 -10.76
N LEU A 19 -16.08 -16.90 -9.43
CA LEU A 19 -16.93 -16.09 -8.56
C LEU A 19 -16.45 -14.63 -8.52
N LEU A 20 -15.15 -14.40 -8.33
CA LEU A 20 -14.58 -13.06 -8.25
C LEU A 20 -14.63 -12.35 -9.60
N ASP A 21 -14.34 -13.07 -10.69
CA ASP A 21 -14.42 -12.51 -12.04
C ASP A 21 -15.83 -12.01 -12.37
N ARG A 22 -16.88 -12.74 -11.94
CA ARG A 22 -18.27 -12.29 -12.05
C ARG A 22 -18.58 -11.11 -11.14
N MET A 23 -18.05 -11.09 -9.92
CA MET A 23 -18.28 -10.01 -8.96
C MET A 23 -17.66 -8.68 -9.43
N PHE A 24 -16.50 -8.73 -10.07
CA PHE A 24 -15.77 -7.55 -10.54
C PHE A 24 -15.91 -7.28 -12.04
N ASP A 25 -16.65 -8.10 -12.77
CA ASP A 25 -16.84 -8.01 -14.23
C ASP A 25 -15.50 -7.91 -15.00
N LYS A 26 -14.49 -8.65 -14.54
CA LYS A 26 -13.12 -8.66 -15.09
C LYS A 26 -12.57 -10.06 -14.97
N LYS A 27 -12.11 -10.64 -16.08
CA LYS A 27 -11.48 -11.97 -16.09
C LYS A 27 -10.09 -11.94 -15.42
N ASP A 28 -9.76 -13.00 -14.69
CA ASP A 28 -8.51 -13.16 -13.95
C ASP A 28 -8.22 -11.90 -13.09
N CYS A 29 -9.25 -11.35 -12.43
CA CYS A 29 -9.16 -10.04 -11.77
C CYS A 29 -8.33 -10.06 -10.49
N MET A 30 -8.25 -11.21 -9.82
CA MET A 30 -7.56 -11.42 -8.56
C MET A 30 -6.58 -12.59 -8.68
N VAL A 31 -5.46 -12.52 -7.96
CA VAL A 31 -4.43 -13.57 -7.93
C VAL A 31 -4.01 -13.82 -6.49
N GLU A 32 -3.59 -15.05 -6.21
CA GLU A 32 -2.90 -15.36 -4.95
C GLU A 32 -1.44 -14.94 -5.05
N ILE A 33 -0.94 -14.25 -4.03
CA ILE A 33 0.42 -13.75 -3.94
C ILE A 33 1.14 -14.43 -2.79
N ASN A 34 2.37 -14.86 -3.08
CA ASN A 34 3.27 -15.47 -2.11
C ASN A 34 4.64 -14.75 -2.13
N PRO A 35 5.30 -14.56 -0.97
CA PRO A 35 4.86 -14.94 0.38
C PRO A 35 3.67 -14.10 0.88
N GLY A 36 2.99 -14.58 1.92
CA GLY A 36 1.83 -13.92 2.54
C GLY A 36 0.49 -14.62 2.31
N ARG A 37 0.35 -15.44 1.25
CA ARG A 37 -0.88 -16.19 0.91
C ARG A 37 -2.13 -15.30 0.94
N VAL A 38 -2.04 -14.15 0.30
CA VAL A 38 -3.13 -13.18 0.19
C VAL A 38 -3.67 -13.12 -1.22
N ILE A 39 -4.96 -12.84 -1.34
CA ILE A 39 -5.62 -12.61 -2.61
C ILE A 39 -5.72 -11.10 -2.82
N LEU A 40 -5.06 -10.58 -3.85
CA LEU A 40 -5.10 -9.16 -4.24
C LEU A 40 -5.41 -9.03 -5.74
N PRO A 41 -5.77 -7.82 -6.21
CA PRO A 41 -5.92 -7.57 -7.63
C PRO A 41 -4.67 -7.93 -8.43
N ALA A 42 -4.87 -8.50 -9.62
CA ALA A 42 -3.78 -8.90 -10.53
C ALA A 42 -2.82 -7.74 -10.84
N ASP A 43 -3.32 -6.50 -10.82
CA ASP A 43 -2.53 -5.29 -11.08
C ASP A 43 -1.40 -5.10 -10.04
N TYR A 44 -1.45 -5.77 -8.87
CA TYR A 44 -0.35 -5.77 -7.89
C TYR A 44 0.95 -6.33 -8.49
N MET A 45 0.87 -7.22 -9.49
CA MET A 45 2.04 -7.72 -10.22
C MET A 45 2.90 -6.60 -10.83
N THR A 46 2.31 -5.43 -11.09
CA THR A 46 3.01 -4.28 -11.68
C THR A 46 3.78 -3.43 -10.67
N ILE A 47 3.40 -3.47 -9.39
CA ILE A 47 3.96 -2.60 -8.34
C ILE A 47 4.57 -3.36 -7.16
N GLY A 48 4.28 -4.65 -6.99
CA GLY A 48 4.65 -5.41 -5.80
C GLY A 48 6.16 -5.43 -5.54
N GLN A 49 6.96 -5.66 -6.59
CA GLN A 49 8.42 -5.61 -6.46
C GLN A 49 8.91 -4.19 -6.11
N ASP A 50 8.26 -3.17 -6.66
CA ASP A 50 8.62 -1.78 -6.41
C ASP A 50 8.32 -1.34 -4.96
N ILE A 51 7.28 -1.93 -4.34
CA ILE A 51 6.99 -1.80 -2.90
C ILE A 51 8.08 -2.49 -2.08
N LEU A 52 8.41 -3.76 -2.39
CA LEU A 52 9.44 -4.50 -1.67
C LEU A 52 10.80 -3.79 -1.67
N ASP A 53 11.14 -3.16 -2.80
CA ASP A 53 12.42 -2.49 -3.03
C ASP A 53 12.46 -1.04 -2.54
N MET A 54 11.35 -0.52 -2.03
CA MET A 54 11.27 0.87 -1.59
C MET A 54 12.20 1.15 -0.41
N GLU A 55 12.95 2.25 -0.48
CA GLU A 55 13.74 2.77 0.65
C GLU A 55 12.81 3.11 1.83
N VAL A 56 13.10 2.57 3.01
CA VAL A 56 12.44 2.92 4.28
C VAL A 56 13.40 3.72 5.14
N ARG A 57 12.94 4.88 5.59
CA ARG A 57 13.72 5.84 6.37
C ARG A 57 13.28 5.83 7.83
N ASP A 58 14.21 6.16 8.72
CA ASP A 58 13.98 6.16 10.17
C ASP A 58 12.94 7.22 10.60
N SER A 59 12.75 8.23 9.76
CA SER A 59 11.73 9.27 9.96
C SER A 59 10.35 8.85 9.46
N ASP A 60 10.23 7.78 8.68
CA ASP A 60 8.93 7.38 8.14
C ASP A 60 8.00 6.88 9.26
N VAL A 61 6.72 7.14 9.07
CA VAL A 61 5.64 6.67 9.95
C VAL A 61 4.76 5.74 9.14
N TRP A 62 4.70 4.48 9.56
CA TRP A 62 3.96 3.44 8.85
C TRP A 62 2.74 3.00 9.65
N MET A 63 1.57 3.15 9.06
CA MET A 63 0.36 2.59 9.64
C MET A 63 -0.14 1.39 8.83
N CYS A 64 0.03 0.23 9.43
CA CYS A 64 -0.38 -1.05 8.88
C CYS A 64 -1.63 -1.55 9.62
N SER A 65 -2.66 -1.95 8.89
CA SER A 65 -3.86 -2.57 9.47
C SER A 65 -4.55 -3.46 8.46
N TYR A 66 -5.46 -4.33 8.88
CA TYR A 66 -6.38 -4.94 7.93
C TYR A 66 -7.38 -3.89 7.40
N PRO A 67 -7.95 -4.04 6.17
CA PRO A 67 -8.96 -3.11 5.69
C PRO A 67 -10.15 -2.98 6.64
N ARG A 68 -10.72 -1.77 6.72
CA ARG A 68 -11.93 -1.45 7.50
C ARG A 68 -11.80 -1.53 9.03
N THR A 69 -10.58 -1.60 9.59
CA THR A 69 -10.35 -1.62 11.06
C THR A 69 -10.03 -0.24 11.66
N GLY A 70 -10.49 0.85 11.04
CA GLY A 70 -10.31 2.21 11.56
C GLY A 70 -9.07 2.97 11.08
N SER A 71 -8.35 2.47 10.06
CA SER A 71 -7.13 3.11 9.53
C SER A 71 -7.33 4.57 9.15
N THR A 72 -8.44 4.95 8.51
CA THR A 72 -8.72 6.36 8.16
C THR A 72 -8.70 7.28 9.38
N TRP A 73 -9.32 6.87 10.50
CA TRP A 73 -9.36 7.67 11.74
C TRP A 73 -8.00 7.74 12.41
N ALA A 74 -7.33 6.60 12.54
CA ALA A 74 -6.01 6.54 13.14
C ALA A 74 -4.99 7.38 12.35
N GLN A 75 -5.08 7.39 11.01
CA GLN A 75 -4.19 8.19 10.16
C GLN A 75 -4.32 9.68 10.47
N GLU A 76 -5.56 10.18 10.60
CA GLU A 76 -5.79 11.60 10.91
C GLU A 76 -5.17 12.01 12.23
N MET A 77 -5.39 11.19 13.26
CA MET A 77 -4.84 11.46 14.59
C MET A 77 -3.32 11.45 14.56
N VAL A 78 -2.70 10.43 13.97
CA VAL A 78 -1.24 10.31 13.87
C VAL A 78 -0.64 11.47 13.07
N TRP A 79 -1.25 11.83 11.93
CA TRP A 79 -0.77 12.92 11.10
C TRP A 79 -0.86 14.27 11.84
N LEU A 80 -1.98 14.57 12.49
CA LEU A 80 -2.15 15.80 13.27
C LEU A 80 -1.15 15.88 14.44
N ILE A 81 -0.98 14.81 15.21
CA ILE A 81 0.00 14.75 16.30
C ILE A 81 1.41 15.03 15.75
N GLY A 82 1.75 14.42 14.63
CA GLY A 82 3.04 14.59 13.96
C GLY A 82 3.28 15.95 13.32
N HIS A 83 2.23 16.76 13.15
CA HIS A 83 2.27 18.10 12.55
C HIS A 83 1.79 19.19 13.51
N ASN A 84 1.99 19.01 14.83
CA ASN A 84 1.64 20.00 15.86
C ASN A 84 0.17 20.48 15.80
N LEU A 85 -0.75 19.55 15.50
CA LEU A 85 -2.18 19.81 15.36
C LEU A 85 -2.50 20.83 14.25
N ASP A 86 -1.80 20.76 13.11
CA ASP A 86 -2.07 21.58 11.93
C ASP A 86 -3.41 21.19 11.25
N TYR A 87 -4.51 21.74 11.76
CA TYR A 87 -5.85 21.50 11.22
C TYR A 87 -6.06 22.10 9.82
N GLU A 88 -5.34 23.15 9.45
CA GLU A 88 -5.45 23.74 8.11
C GLU A 88 -4.79 22.83 7.07
N GLY A 89 -3.59 22.33 7.35
CA GLY A 89 -2.92 21.33 6.51
C GLY A 89 -3.72 20.02 6.39
N ALA A 90 -4.41 19.61 7.47
CA ALA A 90 -5.24 18.41 7.48
C ALA A 90 -6.46 18.46 6.54
N LYS A 91 -6.89 19.66 6.09
CA LYS A 91 -7.96 19.82 5.08
C LYS A 91 -7.55 19.32 3.70
N SER A 92 -6.26 19.12 3.45
CA SER A 92 -5.76 18.47 2.24
C SER A 92 -6.22 17.00 2.17
N LEU A 93 -6.34 16.47 0.95
CA LEU A 93 -6.78 15.10 0.72
C LEU A 93 -5.86 14.09 1.42
N GLN A 94 -6.44 13.31 2.33
CA GLN A 94 -5.72 12.30 3.12
C GLN A 94 -4.91 11.35 2.23
N GLN A 95 -5.44 10.96 1.08
CA GLN A 95 -4.80 10.04 0.14
C GLN A 95 -3.53 10.61 -0.50
N ILE A 96 -3.35 11.92 -0.49
CA ILE A 96 -2.15 12.58 -1.02
C ILE A 96 -1.09 12.74 0.07
N ARG A 97 -1.50 13.15 1.29
CA ARG A 97 -0.57 13.35 2.43
C ARG A 97 -0.21 12.07 3.18
N CYS A 98 -1.08 11.06 3.13
CA CYS A 98 -0.94 9.76 3.76
C CYS A 98 -1.42 8.64 2.82
N PRO A 99 -0.72 8.41 1.69
CA PRO A 99 -1.17 7.47 0.68
C PRO A 99 -1.16 6.03 1.20
N LEU A 100 -2.12 5.26 0.68
CA LEU A 100 -2.05 3.80 0.71
C LEU A 100 -1.04 3.36 -0.35
N VAL A 101 0.05 2.71 0.06
CA VAL A 101 1.18 2.43 -0.85
C VAL A 101 0.79 1.50 -2.01
N GLU A 102 -0.18 0.63 -1.81
CA GLU A 102 -0.74 -0.28 -2.83
C GLU A 102 -2.00 0.26 -3.54
N LEU A 103 -2.35 1.54 -3.38
CA LEU A 103 -3.59 2.09 -3.95
C LEU A 103 -3.72 1.85 -5.46
N SER A 104 -2.62 1.93 -6.21
CA SER A 104 -2.65 1.79 -7.67
C SER A 104 -3.14 0.43 -8.16
N CYS A 105 -3.02 -0.65 -7.38
CA CYS A 105 -3.55 -1.95 -7.78
C CYS A 105 -5.00 -2.19 -7.33
N ILE A 106 -5.52 -1.40 -6.39
CA ILE A 106 -6.89 -1.56 -5.85
C ILE A 106 -7.91 -0.74 -6.65
N MET A 107 -7.45 0.29 -7.37
CA MET A 107 -8.33 1.19 -8.11
C MET A 107 -8.87 0.52 -9.37
N VAL A 108 -10.10 0.00 -9.27
CA VAL A 108 -10.88 -0.54 -10.41
C VAL A 108 -11.04 0.53 -11.50
N ALA A 109 -11.01 0.09 -12.75
CA ALA A 109 -11.19 0.89 -13.96
C ALA A 109 -12.48 1.75 -13.88
N GLY A 110 -12.36 2.96 -13.33
CA GLY A 110 -13.48 3.87 -13.07
C GLY A 110 -13.07 5.09 -12.25
N HIS A 111 -12.15 4.92 -11.29
CA HIS A 111 -11.58 6.04 -10.52
C HIS A 111 -10.23 6.55 -11.07
N SER A 112 -9.94 6.23 -12.33
CA SER A 112 -8.64 6.49 -12.95
C SER A 112 -8.33 7.98 -13.13
N THR A 113 -9.33 8.85 -13.24
CA THR A 113 -9.12 10.30 -13.45
C THR A 113 -8.52 10.96 -12.22
N TRP A 114 -9.15 10.82 -11.04
CA TRP A 114 -8.63 11.39 -9.80
C TRP A 114 -7.25 10.83 -9.44
N HIS A 115 -7.05 9.52 -9.62
CA HIS A 115 -5.74 8.89 -9.40
C HIS A 115 -4.69 9.43 -10.38
N LYS A 116 -4.99 9.54 -11.67
CA LYS A 116 -4.02 10.06 -12.66
C LYS A 116 -3.66 11.52 -12.39
N GLU A 117 -4.63 12.36 -12.03
CA GLU A 117 -4.40 13.79 -11.79
C GLU A 117 -3.66 14.06 -10.48
N SER A 118 -4.03 13.35 -9.41
CA SER A 118 -3.48 13.58 -8.06
C SER A 118 -2.21 12.76 -7.80
N VAL A 119 -2.18 11.52 -8.29
CA VAL A 119 -1.08 10.58 -8.08
C VAL A 119 -0.09 10.61 -9.24
N GLN A 120 -0.36 11.14 -10.44
CA GLN A 120 0.65 11.32 -11.52
C GLN A 120 1.74 10.22 -11.62
N GLY A 121 1.33 8.95 -11.73
CA GLY A 121 2.19 7.79 -11.58
C GLY A 121 1.55 6.72 -10.70
N THR A 122 2.35 5.86 -10.08
CA THR A 122 1.89 4.89 -9.09
C THR A 122 1.81 5.50 -7.69
N SER A 123 1.06 4.87 -6.79
CA SER A 123 1.06 5.20 -5.36
C SER A 123 2.43 5.01 -4.74
N VAL A 124 3.26 4.11 -5.28
CA VAL A 124 4.65 3.93 -4.85
C VAL A 124 5.50 5.14 -5.28
N ASP A 125 5.32 5.66 -6.49
CA ASP A 125 6.01 6.88 -6.97
C ASP A 125 5.65 8.11 -6.12
N LEU A 126 4.38 8.21 -5.68
CA LEU A 126 3.95 9.27 -4.76
C LEU A 126 4.73 9.20 -3.45
N VAL A 127 4.86 8.01 -2.86
CA VAL A 127 5.62 7.80 -1.62
C VAL A 127 7.12 8.06 -1.80
N LYS A 128 7.71 7.61 -2.91
CA LYS A 128 9.15 7.73 -3.16
C LYS A 128 9.59 9.15 -3.47
N HIS A 129 8.81 9.88 -4.26
CA HIS A 129 9.32 11.08 -4.93
C HIS A 129 8.61 12.37 -4.55
N ARG A 130 7.43 12.32 -3.90
CA ARG A 130 6.59 13.52 -3.72
C ARG A 130 6.09 13.77 -2.30
N LEU A 131 6.13 12.77 -1.41
CA LEU A 131 5.82 13.02 -0.01
C LEU A 131 6.91 13.87 0.66
N PRO A 132 6.53 14.88 1.46
CA PRO A 132 7.47 15.55 2.34
C PRO A 132 7.96 14.59 3.43
N TYR A 133 9.12 14.90 4.01
CA TYR A 133 9.65 14.18 5.16
C TYR A 133 9.22 14.85 6.47
N PRO A 134 8.86 14.09 7.52
CA PRO A 134 8.68 12.63 7.55
C PRO A 134 7.50 12.15 6.69
N ARG A 135 7.66 10.99 6.02
CA ARG A 135 6.58 10.42 5.20
C ARG A 135 5.61 9.67 6.10
N TYR A 136 4.31 9.95 5.94
CA TYR A 136 3.24 9.18 6.58
C TYR A 136 2.65 8.24 5.55
N ILE A 137 2.75 6.95 5.78
CA ILE A 137 2.43 5.92 4.78
C ILE A 137 1.42 4.95 5.41
N ARG A 138 0.46 4.51 4.60
CA ARG A 138 -0.53 3.50 4.99
C ARG A 138 -0.33 2.23 4.18
N SER A 139 -0.58 1.08 4.79
CA SER A 139 -0.70 -0.18 4.05
C SER A 139 -1.69 -1.15 4.69
N HIS A 140 -2.32 -1.97 3.85
CA HIS A 140 -3.09 -3.15 4.21
C HIS A 140 -2.39 -4.45 3.85
N LEU A 141 -1.17 -4.36 3.32
CA LEU A 141 -0.37 -5.52 2.98
C LEU A 141 0.08 -6.27 4.25
N PRO A 142 0.14 -7.60 4.19
CA PRO A 142 0.78 -8.39 5.23
C PRO A 142 2.28 -8.07 5.28
N TRP A 143 2.89 -8.42 6.41
CA TRP A 143 4.30 -8.13 6.70
C TRP A 143 5.26 -8.57 5.59
N ASP A 144 5.05 -9.76 5.03
CA ASP A 144 5.90 -10.33 3.98
C ASP A 144 5.86 -9.55 2.64
N LEU A 145 4.90 -8.65 2.47
CA LEU A 145 4.68 -7.84 1.27
C LEU A 145 5.01 -6.35 1.49
N LEU A 146 5.48 -5.98 2.68
CA LEU A 146 5.99 -4.64 2.98
C LEU A 146 7.46 -4.49 2.52
N PRO A 147 7.99 -3.26 2.42
CA PRO A 147 9.38 -3.07 2.00
C PRO A 147 10.35 -3.81 2.90
N VAL A 148 11.41 -4.40 2.33
CA VAL A 148 12.39 -5.20 3.11
C VAL A 148 13.09 -4.34 4.16
N GLY A 149 13.21 -3.03 3.91
CA GLY A 149 13.79 -2.07 4.86
C GLY A 149 12.90 -1.73 6.06
N ILE A 150 11.69 -2.29 6.16
CA ILE A 150 10.79 -2.06 7.30
C ILE A 150 11.23 -2.81 8.57
N GLU A 151 12.16 -3.75 8.42
CA GLU A 151 12.74 -4.53 9.52
C GLU A 151 14.20 -4.15 9.79
N ASN A 152 14.58 -4.19 11.05
CA ASN A 152 15.98 -4.24 11.45
C ASN A 152 16.58 -5.64 11.17
N ASP A 153 17.92 -5.73 11.20
CA ASP A 153 18.62 -7.02 11.00
C ASP A 153 18.22 -8.09 12.04
N ASP A 154 17.77 -7.67 13.23
CA ASP A 154 17.27 -8.57 14.29
C ASP A 154 15.80 -8.97 14.14
N GLY A 155 15.09 -8.48 13.10
CA GLY A 155 13.69 -8.75 12.84
C GLY A 155 12.69 -7.88 13.60
N SER A 156 13.15 -6.90 14.40
CA SER A 156 12.26 -5.89 14.96
C SER A 156 11.79 -4.89 13.90
N ALA A 157 10.61 -4.31 14.09
CA ALA A 157 10.12 -3.23 13.23
C ALA A 157 11.02 -1.99 13.34
N LYS A 158 11.37 -1.41 12.20
CA LYS A 158 12.24 -0.23 12.09
C LYS A 158 11.50 1.12 12.19
N PRO A 159 10.42 1.38 11.44
CA PRO A 159 9.75 2.69 11.47
C PRO A 159 8.88 2.89 12.71
N LYS A 160 8.44 4.14 12.92
CA LYS A 160 7.51 4.53 13.98
C LYS A 160 6.05 4.30 13.62
#